data_AF-A0A2X3IKT5-F1
#
_entry.id   AF-A0A2X3IKT5-F1
#
_cell.length_a   1.000
_cell.length_b   1.000
_cell.length_c   1.000
_cell.angle_alpha   90.00
_cell.angle_beta   90.00
_cell.angle_gamma   90.00
#
_symmetry.space_group_name_H-M   'P 1'
#
loop_
_entity.id
_entity.type
_entity.pdbx_description
1 polymer ?
#
loop_
_entity_poly.entity_id
_entity_poly.type
_entity_poly.pdbx_seq_one_letter_code
_entity_poly.pdbx_strand_id
1 'polypeptide(L)'
;MDELAVKLVKRADTLKANRQVHESVWRECYDYTYPLRGAGLSDEVLDAQSAKSKVARLLDGTATDSARMLASALMSGMTPANAQWLNLDSESLPDDAAAWLSTCATLVWENIHAANFDAEGYEANLDVVCAGWFALYIDEDREEGGFFIPAVAAGAVLCHIHSPRWHRGHDLSPLPAHRRAGD
;
A
#
# COMPACT_ATOMS: atom_id res chain seq x y z
N MET A 1 16.81 23.16 -14.86
CA MET A 1 15.92 22.09 -14.34
C MET A 1 16.79 21.05 -13.69
N ASP A 2 16.45 20.65 -12.46
CA ASP A 2 17.20 19.65 -11.70
C ASP A 2 17.27 18.31 -12.49
N GLU A 3 18.46 17.75 -12.64
CA GLU A 3 18.70 16.52 -13.40
C GLU A 3 17.89 15.35 -12.83
N LEU A 4 17.69 15.34 -11.51
CA LEU A 4 16.86 14.37 -10.81
C LEU A 4 15.40 14.47 -11.27
N ALA A 5 14.85 15.68 -11.34
CA ALA A 5 13.47 15.91 -11.74
C ALA A 5 13.20 15.39 -13.15
N VAL A 6 14.10 15.65 -14.10
CA VAL A 6 13.99 15.15 -15.48
C VAL A 6 13.99 13.61 -15.53
N LYS A 7 14.85 12.97 -14.72
CA LYS A 7 14.91 11.49 -14.63
C LYS A 7 13.62 10.92 -14.04
N LEU A 8 13.07 11.54 -12.99
CA LEU A 8 11.83 11.10 -12.34
C LEU A 8 10.62 11.23 -13.27
N VAL A 9 10.49 12.35 -13.99
CA VAL A 9 9.42 12.56 -14.99
C VAL A 9 9.48 11.49 -16.08
N LYS A 10 10.67 11.26 -16.67
CA LYS A 10 10.84 10.24 -17.71
C LYS A 10 10.48 8.83 -17.20
N ARG A 11 10.84 8.51 -15.95
CA ARG A 11 10.47 7.25 -15.32
C ARG A 11 8.96 7.16 -15.15
N ALA A 12 8.31 8.21 -14.62
CA ALA A 12 6.87 8.24 -14.43
C ALA A 12 6.10 8.02 -15.75
N ASP A 13 6.53 8.66 -16.85
CA ASP A 13 5.92 8.49 -18.18
C ASP A 13 6.06 7.05 -18.69
N THR A 14 7.23 6.45 -18.50
CA THR A 14 7.47 5.04 -18.85
C THR A 14 6.54 4.11 -18.06
N LEU A 15 6.34 4.39 -16.77
CA LEU A 15 5.45 3.60 -15.92
C LEU A 15 3.98 3.77 -16.30
N LYS A 16 3.55 4.99 -16.64
CA LYS A 16 2.20 5.26 -17.17
C LYS A 16 1.94 4.45 -18.45
N ALA A 17 2.89 4.43 -19.38
CA ALA A 17 2.76 3.66 -20.62
C ALA A 17 2.59 2.15 -20.37
N ASN A 18 3.35 1.60 -19.42
CA ASN A 18 3.20 0.19 -19.03
C ASN A 18 1.85 -0.10 -18.37
N ARG A 19 1.35 0.85 -17.55
CA ARG A 19 0.07 0.74 -16.85
C ARG A 19 -1.12 0.77 -17.82
N GLN A 20 -1.04 1.58 -18.88
CA GLN A 20 -2.13 1.84 -19.83
C GLN A 20 -2.79 0.58 -20.40
N VAL A 21 -2.02 -0.51 -20.58
CA VAL A 21 -2.52 -1.79 -21.12
C VAL A 21 -3.55 -2.46 -20.19
N HIS A 22 -3.48 -2.20 -18.88
CA HIS A 22 -4.36 -2.80 -17.88
C HIS A 22 -5.52 -1.88 -17.46
N GLU A 23 -5.40 -0.57 -17.71
CA GLU A 23 -6.37 0.42 -17.24
C GLU A 23 -7.79 0.18 -17.76
N SER A 24 -7.96 -0.34 -18.98
CA SER A 24 -9.29 -0.62 -19.53
C SER A 24 -10.05 -1.64 -18.70
N VAL A 25 -9.38 -2.71 -18.28
CA VAL A 25 -9.97 -3.78 -17.46
C VAL A 25 -10.30 -3.25 -16.07
N TRP A 26 -9.38 -2.52 -15.44
CA TRP A 26 -9.62 -1.95 -14.12
C TRP A 26 -10.79 -0.96 -14.11
N ARG A 27 -10.88 -0.10 -15.14
CA ARG A 27 -12.01 0.83 -15.29
C ARG A 27 -13.33 0.08 -15.43
N GLU A 28 -13.36 -1.00 -16.20
CA GLU A 28 -14.55 -1.83 -16.34
C GLU A 28 -14.95 -2.46 -14.99
N CYS A 29 -14.00 -3.02 -14.25
CA CYS A 29 -14.25 -3.56 -12.90
C CYS A 29 -14.82 -2.49 -11.96
N TYR A 30 -14.28 -1.26 -11.99
CA TYR A 30 -14.81 -0.16 -11.20
C TYR A 30 -16.19 0.30 -11.67
N ASP A 31 -16.44 0.39 -12.98
CA ASP A 31 -17.72 0.83 -13.52
C ASP A 31 -18.89 -0.07 -13.09
N TYR A 32 -18.63 -1.37 -12.86
CA TYR A 32 -19.61 -2.34 -12.35
C TYR A 32 -19.64 -2.49 -10.82
N THR A 33 -18.76 -1.83 -10.07
CA THR A 33 -18.69 -1.96 -8.60
C THR A 33 -18.72 -0.59 -7.91
N TYR A 34 -17.65 0.19 -8.07
CA TYR A 34 -17.42 1.49 -7.47
C TYR A 34 -17.03 2.52 -8.56
N PRO A 35 -18.00 2.98 -9.37
CA PRO A 35 -17.71 3.80 -10.55
C PRO A 35 -17.05 5.15 -10.22
N LEU A 36 -17.34 5.72 -9.05
CA LEU A 36 -16.73 6.98 -8.57
C LEU A 36 -15.27 6.79 -8.17
N ARG A 37 -14.88 5.57 -7.81
CA ARG A 37 -13.52 5.23 -7.39
C ARG A 37 -12.59 5.02 -8.57
N GLY A 38 -13.11 4.41 -9.63
CA GLY A 38 -12.41 4.28 -10.91
C GLY A 38 -12.15 5.61 -11.64
N ALA A 39 -12.78 6.71 -11.19
CA ALA A 39 -12.59 8.06 -11.72
C ALA A 39 -11.13 8.49 -11.78
N GLY A 40 -10.33 8.08 -10.77
CA GLY A 40 -8.94 8.46 -10.70
C GLY A 40 -8.03 7.76 -11.71
N LEU A 41 -8.53 6.76 -12.45
CA LEU A 41 -7.79 6.09 -13.53
C LEU A 41 -7.97 6.77 -14.90
N SER A 42 -8.77 7.83 -14.98
CA SER A 42 -8.95 8.65 -16.18
C SER A 42 -8.42 10.05 -15.96
N ASP A 43 -7.81 10.65 -16.97
CA ASP A 43 -7.44 12.07 -16.99
C ASP A 43 -8.67 13.00 -17.12
N GLU A 44 -9.87 12.44 -17.32
CA GLU A 44 -11.12 13.19 -17.39
C GLU A 44 -11.63 13.55 -15.99
N VAL A 45 -11.85 14.84 -15.76
CA VAL A 45 -12.51 15.32 -14.55
C VAL A 45 -13.98 14.89 -14.59
N LEU A 46 -14.35 13.98 -13.68
CA LEU A 46 -15.72 13.52 -13.53
C LEU A 46 -16.58 14.61 -12.88
N ASP A 47 -17.44 15.23 -13.67
CA ASP A 47 -18.44 16.15 -13.15
C ASP A 47 -19.56 15.41 -12.38
N ALA A 48 -20.31 16.15 -11.56
CA ALA A 48 -21.34 15.58 -10.70
C ALA A 48 -22.48 14.87 -11.50
N GLN A 49 -22.72 15.29 -12.73
CA GLN A 49 -23.77 14.73 -13.58
C GLN A 49 -23.34 13.40 -14.21
N SER A 50 -22.10 13.33 -14.66
CA SER A 50 -21.44 12.13 -15.19
C SER A 50 -21.26 11.08 -14.10
N ALA A 51 -20.90 11.51 -12.89
CA ALA A 51 -20.87 10.65 -11.70
C ALA A 51 -22.23 9.99 -11.43
N LYS A 52 -23.32 10.76 -11.42
CA LYS A 52 -24.69 10.24 -11.27
C LYS A 52 -25.07 9.30 -12.41
N SER A 53 -24.70 9.64 -13.64
CA SER A 53 -24.97 8.79 -14.80
C SER A 53 -24.26 7.44 -14.68
N LYS A 54 -22.99 7.41 -14.26
CA LYS A 54 -22.26 6.17 -14.03
C LYS A 54 -22.91 5.30 -12.96
N VAL A 55 -23.27 5.88 -11.82
CA VAL A 55 -23.98 5.14 -10.75
C VAL A 55 -25.33 4.61 -11.25
N ALA A 56 -26.07 5.39 -12.05
CA ALA A 56 -27.35 4.98 -12.62
C ALA A 56 -27.25 3.88 -13.70
N ARG A 57 -26.05 3.59 -14.21
CA ARG A 57 -25.80 2.47 -15.14
C ARG A 57 -25.68 1.13 -14.43
N LEU A 58 -25.47 1.13 -13.11
CA LEU A 58 -25.47 -0.11 -12.33
C LEU A 58 -26.86 -0.73 -12.40
N LEU A 59 -26.92 -1.99 -12.83
CA LEU A 59 -28.17 -2.74 -12.94
C LEU A 59 -28.74 -3.05 -11.55
N ASP A 60 -27.88 -3.49 -10.64
CA ASP A 60 -28.17 -3.78 -9.24
C ASP A 60 -26.90 -3.59 -8.38
N GLY A 61 -27.02 -3.83 -7.06
CA GLY A 61 -25.91 -3.69 -6.10
C GLY A 61 -25.08 -4.96 -5.88
N THR A 62 -25.37 -6.07 -6.57
CA THR A 62 -24.79 -7.39 -6.26
C THR A 62 -23.27 -7.38 -6.30
N ALA A 63 -22.68 -6.75 -7.32
CA ALA A 63 -21.24 -6.68 -7.49
C ALA A 63 -20.59 -5.76 -6.43
N THR A 64 -21.20 -4.62 -6.13
CA THR A 64 -20.75 -3.70 -5.07
C THR A 64 -20.77 -4.38 -3.71
N ASP A 65 -21.86 -5.09 -3.37
CA ASP A 65 -22.00 -5.77 -2.08
C ASP A 65 -21.03 -6.96 -1.97
N SER A 66 -20.84 -7.72 -3.05
CA SER A 66 -19.84 -8.81 -3.10
C SER A 66 -18.42 -8.27 -2.87
N ALA A 67 -18.09 -7.12 -3.48
CA ALA A 67 -16.79 -6.48 -3.30
C ALA A 67 -16.57 -6.01 -1.86
N ARG A 68 -17.59 -5.43 -1.22
CA ARG A 68 -17.55 -5.07 0.22
C ARG A 68 -17.32 -6.27 1.10
N MET A 69 -18.06 -7.35 0.88
CA MET A 69 -17.94 -8.57 1.67
C MET A 69 -16.54 -9.18 1.54
N LEU A 70 -16.00 -9.22 0.33
CA LEU A 70 -14.65 -9.74 0.09
C LEU A 70 -13.59 -8.86 0.75
N ALA A 71 -13.68 -7.52 0.63
CA ALA A 71 -12.75 -6.61 1.29
C ALA A 71 -12.79 -6.75 2.82
N SER A 72 -13.99 -6.89 3.42
CA SER A 72 -14.13 -7.17 4.86
C SER A 72 -13.53 -8.51 5.27
N ALA A 73 -13.67 -9.54 4.44
CA ALA A 73 -13.09 -10.85 4.69
C ALA A 73 -11.55 -10.82 4.61
N LEU A 74 -10.99 -10.07 3.66
CA LEU A 74 -9.55 -9.86 3.54
C LEU A 74 -8.99 -9.13 4.77
N MET A 75 -9.60 -8.00 5.15
CA MET A 75 -9.16 -7.21 6.30
C MET A 75 -9.23 -8.01 7.60
N SER A 76 -10.35 -8.71 7.85
CA SER A 76 -10.51 -9.52 9.06
C SER A 76 -9.63 -10.76 9.10
N GLY A 77 -9.28 -11.33 7.94
CA GLY A 77 -8.40 -12.50 7.85
C GLY A 77 -6.91 -12.18 7.96
N MET A 78 -6.48 -10.96 7.62
CA MET A 78 -5.06 -10.59 7.58
C MET A 78 -4.66 -9.65 8.72
N THR A 79 -5.39 -8.57 8.92
CA THR A 79 -5.03 -7.49 9.84
C THR A 79 -6.24 -7.06 10.70
N PRO A 80 -6.79 -7.97 11.51
CA PRO A 80 -7.93 -7.65 12.37
C PRO A 80 -7.54 -6.66 13.48
N ALA A 81 -8.39 -5.67 13.75
CA ALA A 81 -8.15 -4.65 14.79
C ALA A 81 -8.25 -5.18 16.23
N ASN A 82 -8.82 -6.36 16.43
CA ASN A 82 -9.07 -6.94 17.75
C ASN A 82 -8.08 -8.04 18.15
N ALA A 83 -7.11 -8.37 17.28
CA ALA A 83 -6.12 -9.41 17.56
C ALA A 83 -4.74 -9.01 17.01
N GLN A 84 -3.71 -9.22 17.81
CA GLN A 84 -2.33 -8.95 17.39
C GLN A 84 -1.94 -9.93 16.27
N TRP A 85 -1.67 -9.37 15.10
CA TRP A 85 -1.31 -10.11 13.87
C TRP A 85 0.18 -9.98 13.51
N LEU A 86 0.94 -9.22 14.31
CA LEU A 86 2.38 -9.00 14.16
C LEU A 86 3.13 -9.52 15.39
N ASN A 87 4.20 -10.29 15.16
CA ASN A 87 5.15 -10.68 16.20
C ASN A 87 6.58 -10.42 15.74
N LEU A 88 7.46 -10.08 16.69
CA LEU A 88 8.89 -9.89 16.46
C LEU A 88 9.63 -10.98 17.23
N ASP A 89 10.45 -11.76 16.53
CA ASP A 89 11.19 -12.86 17.12
C ASP A 89 12.52 -13.10 16.38
N SER A 90 13.47 -13.74 17.04
CA SER A 90 14.75 -14.16 16.46
C SER A 90 15.19 -15.47 17.11
N GLU A 91 15.91 -16.30 16.36
CA GLU A 91 16.46 -17.55 16.89
C GLU A 91 17.46 -17.28 18.02
N SER A 92 17.38 -18.10 19.07
CA SER A 92 18.33 -18.14 20.20
C SER A 92 18.44 -16.85 21.02
N LEU A 93 17.33 -16.15 21.24
CA LEU A 93 17.28 -15.03 22.18
C LEU A 93 17.20 -15.50 23.64
N PRO A 94 17.91 -14.85 24.57
CA PRO A 94 17.62 -14.95 25.98
C PRO A 94 16.20 -14.47 26.31
N ASP A 95 15.61 -14.98 27.40
CA ASP A 95 14.19 -14.74 27.76
C ASP A 95 13.84 -13.25 27.91
N ASP A 96 14.77 -12.44 28.42
CA ASP A 96 14.59 -11.00 28.60
C ASP A 96 14.52 -10.25 27.26
N ALA A 97 15.38 -10.62 26.31
CA ALA A 97 15.38 -10.05 24.95
C ALA A 97 14.11 -10.45 24.18
N ALA A 98 13.65 -11.70 24.34
CA ALA A 98 12.40 -12.16 23.74
C ALA A 98 11.17 -11.41 24.29
N ALA A 99 11.12 -11.20 25.63
CA ALA A 99 10.06 -10.41 26.26
C ALA A 99 10.07 -8.94 25.80
N TRP A 100 11.26 -8.36 25.61
CA TRP A 100 11.40 -7.01 25.07
C TRP A 100 10.90 -6.90 23.61
N LEU A 101 11.22 -7.87 22.75
CA LEU A 101 10.71 -7.90 21.38
C LEU A 101 9.20 -8.07 21.32
N SER A 102 8.62 -8.91 22.17
CA SER A 102 7.17 -9.03 22.30
C SER A 102 6.52 -7.69 22.66
N THR A 103 7.11 -6.95 23.60
CA THR A 103 6.66 -5.59 23.95
C THR A 103 6.76 -4.65 22.74
N CYS A 104 7.87 -4.70 21.98
CA CYS A 104 8.03 -3.91 20.77
C CYS A 104 7.00 -4.26 19.69
N ALA A 105 6.66 -5.53 19.53
CA ALA A 105 5.65 -5.98 18.57
C ALA A 105 4.27 -5.40 18.92
N THR A 106 3.89 -5.41 20.20
CA THR A 106 2.67 -4.78 20.68
C THR A 106 2.68 -3.28 20.43
N LEU A 107 3.78 -2.59 20.74
CA LEU A 107 3.90 -1.15 20.47
C LEU A 107 3.75 -0.81 18.98
N VAL A 108 4.39 -1.57 18.09
CA VAL A 108 4.25 -1.36 16.64
C VAL A 108 2.81 -1.60 16.19
N TRP A 109 2.18 -2.68 16.67
CA TRP A 109 0.78 -3.00 16.35
C TRP A 109 -0.18 -1.89 16.82
N GLU A 110 -0.03 -1.39 18.04
CA GLU A 110 -0.83 -0.27 18.57
C GLU A 110 -0.63 1.01 17.77
N ASN A 111 0.62 1.34 17.40
CA ASN A 111 0.92 2.51 16.58
C ASN A 111 0.31 2.42 15.18
N ILE A 112 0.30 1.24 14.55
CA ILE A 112 -0.36 1.04 13.25
C ILE A 112 -1.86 1.34 13.35
N HIS A 113 -2.54 0.83 14.38
CA HIS A 113 -3.96 1.08 14.58
C HIS A 113 -4.26 2.54 14.94
N ALA A 114 -3.38 3.21 15.70
CA ALA A 114 -3.50 4.63 15.98
C ALA A 114 -3.33 5.51 14.73
N ALA A 115 -2.56 5.05 13.73
CA ALA A 115 -2.23 5.78 12.51
C ALA A 115 -3.33 5.82 11.44
N ASN A 116 -4.59 5.53 11.77
CA ASN A 116 -5.72 5.43 10.83
C ASN A 116 -5.64 4.24 9.84
N PHE A 117 -4.86 3.20 10.17
CA PHE A 117 -4.72 2.01 9.32
C PHE A 117 -6.04 1.27 9.09
N ASP A 118 -6.94 1.19 10.08
CA ASP A 118 -8.16 0.39 9.95
C ASP A 118 -9.10 0.90 8.85
N ALA A 119 -9.15 2.22 8.66
CA ALA A 119 -9.94 2.85 7.59
C ALA A 119 -9.24 2.72 6.24
N GLU A 120 -7.97 3.13 6.16
CA GLU A 120 -7.23 3.15 4.89
C GLU A 120 -6.90 1.74 4.38
N GLY A 121 -6.66 0.80 5.29
CA GLY A 121 -6.50 -0.61 4.98
C GLY A 121 -7.78 -1.22 4.42
N TYR A 122 -8.96 -0.82 4.92
CA TYR A 122 -10.23 -1.25 4.35
C TYR A 122 -10.44 -0.71 2.93
N GLU A 123 -10.20 0.59 2.73
CA GLU A 123 -10.26 1.20 1.39
C GLU A 123 -9.26 0.51 0.46
N ALA A 124 -8.01 0.33 0.87
CA ALA A 124 -7.01 -0.43 0.11
C ALA A 124 -7.49 -1.83 -0.31
N ASN A 125 -8.15 -2.57 0.59
CA ASN A 125 -8.72 -3.87 0.25
C ASN A 125 -9.84 -3.79 -0.80
N LEU A 126 -10.64 -2.72 -0.82
CA LEU A 126 -11.59 -2.51 -1.92
C LEU A 126 -10.85 -2.33 -3.27
N ASP A 127 -9.65 -1.73 -3.29
CA ASP A 127 -8.87 -1.54 -4.53
C ASP A 127 -8.27 -2.86 -4.99
N VAL A 128 -7.79 -3.68 -4.03
CA VAL A 128 -7.34 -5.05 -4.31
C VAL A 128 -8.45 -5.86 -4.97
N VAL A 129 -9.69 -5.77 -4.47
CA VAL A 129 -10.80 -6.53 -5.05
C VAL A 129 -11.15 -6.07 -6.46
N CYS A 130 -11.12 -4.77 -6.73
CA CYS A 130 -11.53 -4.23 -8.03
C CYS A 130 -10.41 -4.25 -9.08
N ALA A 131 -9.20 -3.87 -8.70
CA ALA A 131 -8.05 -3.69 -9.61
C ALA A 131 -6.94 -4.74 -9.42
N GLY A 132 -6.95 -5.49 -8.31
CA GLY A 132 -5.91 -6.47 -7.98
C GLY A 132 -4.68 -5.88 -7.29
N TRP A 133 -4.67 -4.58 -7.02
CA TRP A 133 -3.55 -3.88 -6.40
C TRP A 133 -4.02 -2.62 -5.69
N PHE A 134 -3.21 -2.13 -4.77
CA PHE A 134 -3.36 -0.85 -4.10
C PHE A 134 -1.97 -0.27 -3.82
N ALA A 135 -1.94 0.95 -3.31
CA ALA A 135 -0.76 1.49 -2.68
C ALA A 135 -1.15 2.31 -1.46
N LEU A 136 -0.41 2.11 -0.38
CA LEU A 136 -0.59 2.81 0.89
C LEU A 136 0.66 3.64 1.14
N TYR A 137 0.47 4.92 1.44
CA TYR A 137 1.56 5.78 1.88
C TYR A 137 1.57 5.78 3.40
N ILE A 138 2.75 5.55 3.99
CA ILE A 138 2.96 5.57 5.43
C ILE A 138 4.08 6.58 5.66
N ASP A 139 3.81 7.55 6.53
CA ASP A 139 4.79 8.53 6.98
C ASP A 139 4.91 8.49 8.50
N GLU A 140 5.84 9.26 9.03
CA GLU A 140 5.98 9.51 10.46
C GLU A 140 5.35 10.86 10.79
N ASP A 141 4.53 10.91 11.84
CA ASP A 141 4.05 12.18 12.38
C ASP A 141 5.23 12.91 13.04
N ARG A 142 5.64 14.03 12.45
CA ARG A 142 6.81 14.79 12.91
C ARG A 142 6.54 15.66 14.13
N GLU A 143 5.28 15.84 14.52
CA GLU A 143 4.87 16.65 15.66
C GLU A 143 4.53 15.79 16.88
N GLU A 144 3.67 14.79 16.71
CA GLU A 144 3.23 13.89 17.81
C GLU A 144 4.11 12.63 17.94
N GLY A 145 4.85 12.26 16.89
CA GLY A 145 5.55 10.98 16.82
C GLY A 145 4.62 9.82 16.47
N GLY A 146 5.19 8.70 15.99
CA GLY A 146 4.41 7.55 15.54
C GLY A 146 4.11 7.57 14.04
N PHE A 147 3.29 6.63 13.58
CA PHE A 147 2.94 6.52 12.16
C PHE A 147 1.75 7.40 11.80
N PHE A 148 1.75 7.88 10.56
CA PHE A 148 0.64 8.60 9.96
C PHE A 148 0.34 8.02 8.58
N ILE A 149 -0.91 7.57 8.39
CA ILE A 149 -1.38 7.02 7.12
C ILE A 149 -2.45 7.96 6.56
N PRO A 150 -2.10 8.83 5.60
CA PRO A 150 -3.08 9.70 4.97
C PRO A 150 -3.98 8.93 4.01
N ALA A 151 -5.16 9.47 3.77
CA ALA A 151 -6.03 8.99 2.70
C ALA A 151 -5.36 9.15 1.33
N VAL A 152 -5.16 8.04 0.62
CA VAL A 152 -4.59 8.04 -0.75
C VAL A 152 -5.66 7.58 -1.74
N ALA A 153 -5.98 8.43 -2.71
CA ALA A 153 -6.84 8.03 -3.83
C ALA A 153 -6.08 7.08 -4.76
N ALA A 154 -6.63 5.89 -5.00
CA ALA A 154 -6.04 4.83 -5.85
C ALA A 154 -5.59 5.32 -7.25
N GLY A 155 -6.31 6.28 -7.82
CA GLY A 155 -6.00 6.84 -9.13
C GLY A 155 -4.67 7.63 -9.21
N ALA A 156 -4.19 8.14 -8.07
CA ALA A 156 -2.98 8.94 -8.02
C ALA A 156 -1.69 8.10 -8.04
N VAL A 157 -1.79 6.76 -7.95
CA VAL A 157 -0.61 5.91 -7.71
C VAL A 157 -0.14 5.19 -8.98
N LEU A 158 1.17 5.28 -9.24
CA LEU A 158 1.88 4.53 -10.27
C LEU A 158 2.66 3.39 -9.61
N CYS A 159 2.10 2.19 -9.63
CA CYS A 159 2.80 1.00 -9.16
C CYS A 159 3.57 0.33 -10.32
N HIS A 160 4.86 0.06 -10.12
CA HIS A 160 5.64 -0.84 -10.97
C HIS A 160 6.29 -1.89 -10.10
N ILE A 161 5.89 -3.15 -10.31
CA ILE A 161 6.60 -4.30 -9.75
C ILE A 161 7.86 -4.49 -10.59
N HIS A 162 8.95 -3.85 -10.18
CA HIS A 162 10.26 -4.22 -10.68
C HIS A 162 10.61 -5.56 -10.05
N SER A 163 10.58 -6.65 -10.81
CA SER A 163 11.19 -7.91 -10.37
C SER A 163 12.68 -7.62 -10.16
N PRO A 164 13.20 -7.59 -8.93
CA PRO A 164 14.63 -7.59 -8.77
C PRO A 164 15.07 -8.97 -9.25
N ARG A 165 15.77 -9.02 -10.39
CA ARG A 165 16.70 -10.12 -10.61
C ARG A 165 17.64 -10.09 -9.40
N TRP A 166 17.39 -10.99 -8.45
CA TRP A 166 18.34 -11.36 -7.41
C TRP A 166 19.58 -11.91 -8.13
N HIS A 167 20.44 -11.00 -8.59
CA HIS A 167 21.73 -11.36 -9.12
C HIS A 167 22.56 -11.91 -7.96
N ARG A 168 22.74 -13.24 -7.98
CA ARG A 168 23.83 -13.93 -7.29
C ARG A 168 25.12 -13.13 -7.50
N GLY A 169 25.66 -12.59 -6.41
CA GLY A 169 26.89 -11.82 -6.44
C GLY A 169 27.16 -11.08 -5.14
N HIS A 170 26.95 -11.72 -3.98
CA HIS A 170 27.61 -11.27 -2.76
C HIS A 170 29.07 -11.71 -2.86
N ASP A 171 29.92 -10.78 -3.29
CA ASP A 171 31.36 -10.82 -3.05
C ASP A 171 31.57 -10.75 -1.53
N LEU A 172 31.82 -11.91 -0.92
CA LEU A 172 32.22 -12.04 0.47
C LEU A 172 33.72 -11.73 0.58
N SER A 173 34.11 -10.49 0.29
CA SER A 173 35.41 -9.99 0.71
C SER A 173 35.34 -9.57 2.19
N PRO A 174 36.25 -10.04 3.06
CA PRO A 174 36.21 -9.72 4.49
C PRO A 174 36.44 -8.23 4.71
N LEU A 175 35.58 -7.60 5.52
CA LEU A 175 35.70 -6.22 5.98
C LEU A 175 37.10 -6.00 6.62
N PRO A 176 37.81 -4.90 6.31
CA PRO A 176 39.10 -4.63 6.89
C PRO A 176 38.98 -4.38 8.40
N ALA A 177 39.79 -5.12 9.18
CA ALA A 177 39.89 -4.98 10.62
C ALA A 177 40.22 -3.52 11.00
N HIS A 178 39.38 -2.93 11.86
CA HIS A 178 39.68 -1.65 12.50
C HIS A 178 41.01 -1.76 13.24
N ARG A 179 42.00 -0.97 12.79
CA ARG A 179 43.22 -0.67 13.53
C ARG A 179 42.83 -0.07 14.87
N ARG A 180 43.21 -0.72 15.98
CA ARG A 180 43.29 -0.08 17.30
C ARG A 180 44.27 1.09 17.18
N ALA A 181 43.78 2.31 17.39
CA ALA A 181 44.63 3.42 17.79
C ALA A 181 44.99 3.19 19.26
N GLY A 182 46.28 3.09 19.57
CA GLY A 182 46.77 3.12 20.95
C GLY A 182 46.65 4.54 21.50
N ASP A 183 46.22 4.65 22.76
CA ASP A 183 47.09 4.87 23.90
C ASP A 183 46.55 4.07 25.10
#